data_AF-A0A4R4NCT7-F1
#
_entry.id   AF-A0A4R4NCT7-F1
#
_cell.length_a   1.000
_cell.length_b   1.000
_cell.length_c   1.000
_cell.angle_alpha   90.00
_cell.angle_beta   90.00
_cell.angle_gamma   90.00
#
_symmetry.space_group_name_H-M   'P 1'
#
loop_
_entity.id
_entity.type
_entity.pdbx_description
1 polymer ?
#
loop_
_entity_poly.entity_id
_entity_poly.type
_entity_poly.pdbx_seq_one_letter_code
_entity_poly.pdbx_strand_id
1 'polypeptide(L)'
;MAPKAPGGGSYPNNLPTAGGKEIAIQHDVLDDIVKKLDADLKKLRDERWSNQITDATPPEAAMGNYKAGQGLYSTVVAARDQIGGTFDQFLTAYEQVIEAIRASNKSHRNADDASKRGVEAAGSPHTAI
;
A
#
# COMPACT_ATOMS: atom_id res chain seq x y z
N MET A 1 -62.78 -17.74 15.91
CA MET A 1 -61.71 -17.65 16.94
C MET A 1 -60.43 -18.14 16.30
N ALA A 2 -59.44 -17.26 16.16
CA ALA A 2 -58.20 -17.53 15.43
C ALA A 2 -57.25 -18.43 16.25
N PRO A 3 -56.47 -19.31 15.61
CA PRO A 3 -55.40 -20.04 16.26
C PRO A 3 -54.21 -19.12 16.57
N LYS A 4 -53.70 -19.25 17.79
CA LYS A 4 -52.52 -18.55 18.34
C LYS A 4 -51.25 -19.14 17.70
N ALA A 5 -50.59 -18.37 16.85
CA ALA A 5 -49.29 -18.72 16.27
C ALA A 5 -48.17 -18.67 17.33
N PRO A 6 -47.14 -19.52 17.21
CA PRO A 6 -46.11 -19.72 18.23
C PRO A 6 -45.17 -18.52 18.36
N GLY A 7 -44.72 -18.30 19.59
CA GLY A 7 -43.94 -17.14 19.99
C GLY A 7 -42.55 -17.07 19.36
N GLY A 8 -42.14 -15.81 19.16
CA GLY A 8 -40.80 -15.30 19.42
C GLY A 8 -39.64 -16.09 18.85
N GLY A 9 -39.30 -15.82 17.59
CA GLY A 9 -37.93 -16.02 17.13
C GLY A 9 -36.99 -15.17 17.97
N SER A 10 -36.21 -15.81 18.85
CA SER A 10 -35.06 -15.19 19.49
C SER A 10 -34.06 -14.82 18.39
N TYR A 11 -34.04 -13.55 18.01
CA TYR A 11 -32.90 -12.99 17.31
C TYR A 11 -31.69 -13.13 18.23
N PRO A 12 -30.58 -13.76 17.78
CA PRO A 12 -29.36 -13.78 18.58
C PRO A 12 -28.90 -12.34 18.81
N ASN A 13 -29.08 -11.85 20.04
CA ASN A 13 -28.66 -10.53 20.53
C ASN A 13 -27.12 -10.35 20.61
N ASN A 14 -26.38 -11.14 19.84
CA ASN A 14 -24.92 -11.15 19.79
C ASN A 14 -24.39 -10.70 18.42
N LEU A 15 -25.11 -9.82 17.73
CA LEU A 15 -24.42 -8.97 16.77
C LEU A 15 -23.57 -8.01 17.60
N PRO A 16 -22.22 -8.01 17.45
CA PRO A 16 -21.40 -7.01 18.10
C PRO A 16 -21.96 -5.64 17.72
N THR A 17 -22.16 -4.78 18.72
CA THR A 17 -22.66 -3.43 18.53
C THR A 17 -21.88 -2.78 17.39
N ALA A 18 -22.58 -2.42 16.31
CA ALA A 18 -22.00 -1.60 15.25
C ALA A 18 -21.55 -0.28 15.91
N GLY A 19 -20.26 -0.19 16.20
CA GLY A 19 -19.71 0.74 17.19
C GLY A 19 -18.50 0.17 17.95
N GLY A 20 -17.91 -0.94 17.47
CA GLY A 20 -16.64 -1.42 17.97
C GLY A 20 -15.58 -0.36 17.71
N LYS A 21 -15.17 0.36 18.78
CA LYS A 21 -14.05 1.31 18.86
C LYS A 21 -13.48 1.64 17.48
N GLU A 22 -14.10 2.59 16.79
CA GLU A 22 -13.50 3.17 15.58
C GLU A 22 -12.08 3.58 15.96
N ILE A 23 -11.09 2.89 15.38
CA ILE A 23 -9.71 3.38 15.43
C ILE A 23 -9.78 4.68 14.65
N ALA A 24 -9.75 5.81 15.35
CA ALA A 24 -9.74 7.12 14.72
C ALA A 24 -8.49 7.21 13.84
N ILE A 25 -8.68 6.99 12.54
CA ILE A 25 -7.60 7.08 11.56
C ILE A 25 -7.37 8.56 11.29
N GLN A 26 -6.16 9.03 11.57
CA GLN A 26 -5.77 10.40 11.21
C GLN A 26 -5.47 10.45 9.70
N HIS A 27 -6.53 10.61 8.91
CA HIS A 27 -6.45 10.62 7.45
C HIS A 27 -5.45 11.65 6.90
N ASP A 28 -5.36 12.83 7.54
CA ASP A 28 -4.44 13.89 7.13
C ASP A 28 -2.97 13.47 7.36
N VAL A 29 -2.69 12.76 8.45
CA VAL A 29 -1.35 12.22 8.73
C VAL A 29 -0.97 11.15 7.72
N LEU A 30 -1.91 10.28 7.34
CA LEU A 30 -1.68 9.28 6.29
C LEU A 30 -1.43 9.94 4.93
N ASP A 31 -2.19 10.97 4.57
CA ASP A 31 -2.00 11.71 3.32
C ASP A 31 -0.65 12.43 3.29
N ASP A 32 -0.20 13.01 4.40
CA ASP A 32 1.11 13.66 4.49
C ASP A 32 2.27 12.67 4.48
N ILE A 33 2.11 11.49 5.10
CA ILE A 33 3.07 10.39 4.99
C ILE A 33 3.17 9.93 3.53
N VAL A 34 2.04 9.68 2.87
CA VAL A 34 2.00 9.28 1.45
C VAL A 34 2.70 10.30 0.57
N LYS A 35 2.42 11.61 0.73
CA LYS A 35 3.10 12.67 -0.05
C LYS A 35 4.62 12.66 0.13
N LYS A 36 5.10 12.47 1.35
CA LYS A 36 6.55 12.39 1.63
C LYS A 36 7.16 11.16 0.97
N LEU A 37 6.52 10.00 1.13
CA LEU A 37 6.95 8.75 0.51
C LEU A 37 6.95 8.83 -1.03
N ASP A 38 5.93 9.46 -1.64
CA ASP A 38 5.89 9.69 -3.09
C ASP A 38 7.03 10.59 -3.56
N ALA A 39 7.33 11.67 -2.82
CA ALA A 39 8.42 12.57 -3.15
C ALA A 39 9.79 11.87 -3.06
N ASP A 40 9.98 11.07 -2.02
CA ASP A 40 11.19 10.26 -1.84
C ASP A 40 11.32 9.21 -2.93
N LEU A 41 10.24 8.48 -3.26
CA LEU A 41 10.23 7.50 -4.35
C LEU A 41 10.57 8.16 -5.69
N LYS A 42 10.00 9.33 -5.97
CA LYS A 42 10.32 10.09 -7.18
C LYS A 42 11.79 10.46 -7.23
N LYS A 43 12.34 10.99 -6.13
CA LYS A 43 13.77 11.33 -6.04
C LYS A 43 14.65 10.11 -6.28
N LEU A 44 14.35 8.97 -5.65
CA LEU A 44 15.11 7.73 -5.82
C LEU A 44 15.04 7.20 -7.26
N ARG A 45 13.89 7.34 -7.93
CA ARG A 45 13.74 7.00 -9.36
C ARG A 45 14.54 7.95 -10.27
N ASP A 46 14.53 9.24 -9.95
CA ASP A 46 15.27 10.28 -10.70
C ASP A 46 16.78 10.11 -10.58
N GLU A 47 17.28 9.60 -9.44
CA GLU A 47 18.70 9.30 -9.24
C GLU A 47 19.20 8.16 -10.14
N ARG A 48 18.32 7.27 -10.64
CA ARG A 48 18.64 6.24 -11.64
C ARG A 48 19.86 5.38 -11.28
N TRP A 49 20.07 5.06 -9.99
CA TRP A 49 21.27 4.36 -9.49
C TRP A 49 21.62 3.10 -10.28
N SER A 50 20.64 2.26 -10.62
CA SER A 50 20.83 1.06 -11.45
C SER A 50 21.52 1.42 -12.79
N ASN A 51 21.06 2.48 -13.46
CA ASN A 51 21.67 2.95 -14.71
C ASN A 51 23.04 3.57 -14.49
N GLN A 52 23.24 4.32 -13.40
CA GLN A 52 24.55 4.94 -13.12
C GLN A 52 25.65 3.89 -12.94
N ILE A 53 25.35 2.77 -12.26
CA ILE A 53 26.33 1.69 -12.09
C ILE A 53 26.61 1.03 -13.45
N THR A 54 25.61 0.86 -14.31
CA THR A 54 25.80 0.42 -15.71
C THR A 54 26.69 1.37 -16.51
N ASP A 55 26.41 2.66 -16.48
CA ASP A 55 27.14 3.68 -17.24
C ASP A 55 28.60 3.82 -16.77
N ALA A 56 28.86 3.63 -15.47
CA ALA A 56 30.21 3.67 -14.90
C ALA A 56 31.02 2.39 -15.18
N THR A 57 30.40 1.32 -15.67
CA THR A 57 31.10 0.06 -15.94
C THR A 57 31.79 0.12 -17.30
N PRO A 58 33.13 -0.07 -17.38
CA PRO A 58 33.84 -0.10 -18.66
C PRO A 58 33.29 -1.19 -19.57
N PRO A 59 33.23 -0.99 -20.91
CA PRO A 59 32.80 -2.04 -21.82
C PRO A 59 33.81 -3.20 -21.84
N GLU A 60 33.35 -4.42 -22.14
CA GLU A 60 34.19 -5.63 -22.21
C GLU A 60 35.45 -5.43 -23.07
N ALA A 61 35.31 -4.72 -24.19
CA ALA A 61 36.41 -4.38 -25.09
C ALA A 61 37.55 -3.59 -24.42
N ALA A 62 37.26 -2.85 -23.35
CA ALA A 62 38.28 -2.13 -22.57
C ALA A 62 39.23 -3.05 -21.80
N MET A 63 38.84 -4.32 -21.58
CA MET A 63 39.67 -5.32 -20.88
C MET A 63 40.72 -6.00 -21.80
N GLY A 64 40.62 -5.81 -23.12
CA GLY A 64 41.54 -6.38 -24.10
C GLY A 64 41.59 -7.93 -24.09
N ASN A 65 42.71 -8.49 -24.54
CA ASN A 65 42.94 -9.95 -24.59
C ASN A 65 43.43 -10.54 -23.26
N TYR A 66 43.32 -9.79 -22.16
CA TYR A 66 43.79 -10.24 -20.87
C TYR A 66 42.77 -11.21 -20.25
N LYS A 67 43.07 -12.52 -20.30
CA LYS A 67 42.16 -13.58 -19.81
C LYS A 67 41.68 -13.38 -18.36
N ALA A 68 42.55 -12.93 -17.48
CA ALA A 68 42.16 -12.64 -16.09
C ALA A 68 41.28 -11.38 -15.99
N GLY A 69 41.45 -10.41 -16.88
CA GLY A 69 40.59 -9.22 -17.00
C GLY A 69 39.20 -9.55 -17.50
N GLN A 70 39.07 -10.49 -18.43
CA GLN A 70 37.78 -10.99 -18.92
C GLN A 70 36.97 -11.71 -17.82
N GLY A 71 37.64 -12.53 -17.00
CA GLY A 71 36.99 -13.18 -15.84
C GLY A 71 36.61 -12.20 -14.73
N LEU A 72 37.44 -11.19 -14.47
CA LEU A 72 37.10 -10.12 -13.54
C LEU A 72 35.90 -9.30 -14.05
N TYR A 73 35.89 -8.99 -15.34
CA TYR A 73 34.80 -8.25 -15.97
C TYR A 73 33.44 -8.94 -15.81
N SER A 74 33.36 -10.24 -16.11
CA SER A 74 32.11 -10.98 -15.94
C SER A 74 31.62 -10.99 -14.50
N THR A 75 32.53 -11.06 -13.53
CA THR A 75 32.21 -10.98 -12.10
C THR A 75 31.68 -9.60 -11.71
N VAL A 76 32.32 -8.53 -12.20
CA VAL A 76 31.90 -7.13 -11.95
C VAL A 76 30.52 -6.86 -12.57
N VAL A 77 30.30 -7.31 -13.81
CA VAL A 77 29.00 -7.18 -14.49
C VAL A 77 27.91 -7.92 -13.72
N ALA A 78 28.15 -9.16 -13.31
CA ALA A 78 27.18 -9.93 -12.54
C ALA A 78 26.84 -9.26 -11.20
N ALA A 79 27.85 -8.78 -10.47
CA ALA A 79 27.65 -8.07 -9.21
C ALA A 79 26.88 -6.76 -9.40
N ARG A 80 27.22 -5.99 -10.44
CA ARG A 80 26.49 -4.78 -10.82
C ARG A 80 25.02 -5.08 -11.10
N ASP A 81 24.74 -6.05 -11.97
CA ASP A 81 23.38 -6.35 -12.40
C ASP A 81 22.53 -6.82 -11.21
N GLN A 82 23.14 -7.57 -10.28
CA GLN A 82 22.51 -7.94 -9.01
C GLN A 82 22.20 -6.71 -8.13
N ILE A 83 23.13 -5.76 -8.00
CA ILE A 83 22.91 -4.53 -7.24
C ILE A 83 21.80 -3.68 -7.88
N GLY A 84 21.86 -3.49 -9.20
CA GLY A 84 20.85 -2.77 -9.96
C GLY A 84 19.45 -3.37 -9.79
N GLY A 85 19.33 -4.69 -9.92
CA GLY A 85 18.07 -5.39 -9.69
C GLY A 85 17.57 -5.28 -8.24
N THR A 86 18.47 -5.24 -7.26
CA THR A 86 18.10 -5.02 -5.84
C THR A 86 17.52 -3.62 -5.63
N PHE A 87 18.07 -2.60 -6.28
CA PHE A 87 17.48 -1.26 -6.26
C PHE A 87 16.08 -1.23 -6.88
N ASP A 88 15.89 -1.89 -8.02
CA ASP A 88 14.59 -1.91 -8.69
C ASP A 88 13.52 -2.64 -7.85
N GLN A 89 13.90 -3.74 -7.18
CA GLN A 89 13.04 -4.44 -6.22
C GLN A 89 12.68 -3.54 -5.02
N PHE A 90 13.65 -2.81 -4.47
CA PHE A 90 13.41 -1.88 -3.38
C PHE A 90 12.41 -0.79 -3.79
N LEU A 91 12.59 -0.16 -4.96
CA LEU A 91 11.65 0.85 -5.48
C LEU A 91 10.24 0.29 -5.65
N THR A 92 10.13 -0.95 -6.13
CA THR A 92 8.83 -1.63 -6.31
C THR A 92 8.15 -1.89 -4.96
N ALA A 93 8.88 -2.40 -3.97
CA ALA A 93 8.34 -2.63 -2.63
C ALA A 93 7.92 -1.31 -1.97
N TYR A 94 8.69 -0.24 -2.18
CA TYR A 94 8.39 1.10 -1.69
C TYR A 94 7.06 1.62 -2.26
N GLU A 95 6.85 1.48 -3.57
CA GLU A 95 5.59 1.84 -4.23
C GLU A 95 4.39 1.03 -3.71
N GLN A 96 4.58 -0.27 -3.45
CA GLN A 96 3.53 -1.11 -2.87
C GLN A 96 3.11 -0.64 -1.46
N VAL A 97 4.04 -0.15 -0.65
CA VAL A 97 3.74 0.42 0.67
C VAL A 97 2.89 1.69 0.54
N ILE A 98 3.25 2.58 -0.39
CA ILE A 98 2.47 3.80 -0.67
C ILE A 98 1.02 3.43 -1.06
N GLU A 99 0.86 2.49 -1.98
CA GLU A 99 -0.46 2.05 -2.44
C GLU A 99 -1.26 1.38 -1.33
N ALA A 100 -0.63 0.59 -0.47
CA ALA A 100 -1.30 -0.01 0.69
C ALA A 100 -1.81 1.06 1.67
N ILE A 101 -1.04 2.12 1.92
CA ILE A 101 -1.46 3.23 2.78
C ILE A 101 -2.62 3.99 2.14
N ARG A 102 -2.56 4.28 0.83
CA ARG A 102 -3.67 4.93 0.09
C ARG A 102 -4.95 4.11 0.13
N ALA A 103 -4.84 2.80 -0.13
CA ALA A 103 -5.97 1.88 -0.11
C ALA A 103 -6.60 1.78 1.29
N SER A 104 -5.75 1.69 2.33
CA SER A 104 -6.20 1.73 3.73
C SER A 104 -6.94 3.03 4.02
N ASN A 105 -6.35 4.19 3.67
CA ASN A 105 -6.94 5.51 3.91
C ASN A 105 -8.33 5.64 3.26
N LYS A 106 -8.46 5.18 2.00
CA LYS A 106 -9.72 5.18 1.24
C LYS A 106 -10.77 4.23 1.85
N SER A 107 -10.36 3.03 2.26
CA SER A 107 -11.25 2.05 2.89
C SER A 107 -11.85 2.60 4.18
N HIS A 108 -11.02 3.25 5.01
CA HIS A 108 -11.48 3.88 6.24
C HIS A 108 -12.43 5.06 5.99
N ARG A 109 -12.12 5.96 5.05
CA ARG A 109 -13.05 7.05 4.69
C ARG A 109 -14.42 6.52 4.21
N ASN A 110 -14.42 5.47 3.39
CA ASN A 110 -15.67 4.85 2.92
C ASN A 110 -16.46 4.22 4.07
N ALA A 111 -15.78 3.63 5.06
CA ALA A 111 -16.41 3.07 6.24
C ALA A 111 -17.03 4.18 7.11
N ASP A 112 -16.30 5.27 7.36
CA ASP A 112 -16.80 6.42 8.11
C ASP A 112 -18.03 7.06 7.45
N ASP A 113 -18.03 7.20 6.12
CA ASP A 113 -19.16 7.73 5.36
C ASP A 113 -20.37 6.77 5.33
N ALA A 114 -20.12 5.45 5.40
CA ALA A 114 -21.18 4.47 5.54
C ALA A 114 -21.78 4.48 6.95
N SER A 115 -20.94 4.57 7.98
CA SER A 115 -21.35 4.71 9.38
C SER A 115 -22.19 5.98 9.59
N LYS A 116 -21.74 7.15 9.08
CA LYS A 116 -22.50 8.40 9.15
C LYS A 116 -23.88 8.29 8.51
N ARG A 117 -23.96 7.77 7.27
CA ARG A 117 -25.24 7.56 6.59
C ARG A 117 -26.15 6.58 7.32
N GLY A 118 -25.58 5.52 7.90
CA GLY A 118 -26.33 4.56 8.71
C GLY A 118 -26.90 5.18 9.99
N VAL A 119 -26.12 6.02 10.67
CA VAL A 119 -26.54 6.76 11.87
C VAL A 119 -27.57 7.84 11.53
N GLU A 120 -27.41 8.59 10.44
CA GLU A 120 -28.39 9.58 9.98
C GLU A 120 -29.73 8.95 9.61
N ALA A 121 -29.69 7.77 8.95
CA ALA A 121 -30.89 6.99 8.62
C ALA A 121 -31.56 6.40 9.88
N ALA A 122 -30.78 5.96 10.87
CA ALA A 122 -31.30 5.44 12.13
C ALA A 122 -31.79 6.55 13.10
N GLY A 123 -31.16 7.72 13.03
CA GLY A 123 -31.48 8.92 13.82
C GLY A 123 -32.59 9.78 13.23
N SER A 124 -33.05 9.45 12.01
CA SER A 124 -34.28 9.99 11.42
C SER A 124 -35.40 8.93 11.42
N PRO A 125 -35.91 8.49 12.59
CA PRO A 125 -37.23 7.89 12.61
C PRO A 125 -38.20 9.00 12.21
N HIS A 126 -38.84 8.83 11.07
CA HIS A 126 -39.93 9.69 10.65
C HIS A 126 -40.86 9.97 11.84
N THR A 127 -40.95 11.24 12.18
CA THR A 127 -42.16 11.88 12.66
C THR A 127 -43.25 11.59 11.61
N ALA A 128 -43.90 10.44 11.75
CA ALA A 128 -45.13 10.01 11.10
C ALA A 128 -45.58 8.81 11.95
N ILE A 129 -46.66 8.84 12.70
CA ILE A 129 -47.96 9.53 12.61
C ILE A 129 -48.41 9.82 14.05
#